data_AF-A0A5C4RC50-F1
#
_entry.id   AF-A0A5C4RC50-F1
#
_cell.length_a   1.000
_cell.length_b   1.000
_cell.length_c   1.000
_cell.angle_alpha   90.00
_cell.angle_beta   90.00
_cell.angle_gamma   90.00
#
_symmetry.space_group_name_H-M   'P 1'
#
loop_
_entity.id
_entity.type
_entity.pdbx_description
1 polymer ?
#
loop_
_entity_poly.entity_id
_entity_poly.type
_entity_poly.pdbx_seq_one_letter_code
_entity_poly.pdbx_strand_id
1 'polypeptide(L)'
;MYADGTIGYEQSIHWLYEPGALTPSARFEKGQLYYVVSDHQGTVREILTEAGELLWAGRLLTWGEPERWPVLTVNDPRNLTCNFRFAGQYEDPESGLYYNRFRYYDNEIGQYLCADPLNLSGGFNPYGYVHDPVNWIDPLGLAGCPIREVNGTKIFGIGQKDKTPSHDQFSEVIANKLAMSGKFKEVYLNRSYSFANGKGTSGRRPDVMAIDVNGKVHSIELASKTDMGKKLPTLTSRNETAMSNLPVNKQGDILVFEHPYKAADMKSMLDNLISSI
;
A
#
# COMPACT_ATOMS: atom_id res chain seq x y z
N MET A 1 20.51 28.08 -3.10
CA MET A 1 21.91 28.18 -2.64
C MET A 1 22.39 29.58 -2.94
N TYR A 2 23.00 30.26 -1.97
CA TYR A 2 23.69 31.51 -2.24
C TYR A 2 25.01 31.22 -2.98
N ALA A 3 25.63 32.26 -3.55
CA ALA A 3 26.88 32.13 -4.30
C ALA A 3 28.05 31.56 -3.46
N ASP A 4 27.93 31.60 -2.13
CA ASP A 4 28.89 31.05 -1.17
C ASP A 4 28.63 29.57 -0.82
N GLY A 5 27.67 28.92 -1.47
CA GLY A 5 27.33 27.51 -1.25
C GLY A 5 26.44 27.26 -0.03
N THR A 6 26.06 28.29 0.73
CA THR A 6 25.13 28.12 1.84
C THR A 6 23.70 27.91 1.34
N ILE A 7 22.95 27.07 2.06
CA ILE A 7 21.53 26.84 1.76
C ILE A 7 20.75 28.07 2.22
N GLY A 8 20.09 28.73 1.28
CA GLY A 8 19.16 29.82 1.58
C GLY A 8 17.87 29.27 2.17
N TYR A 9 17.92 28.84 3.43
CA TYR A 9 16.78 28.28 4.15
C TYR A 9 15.57 29.21 4.17
N GLU A 10 15.81 30.53 4.16
CA GLU A 10 14.74 31.54 4.11
C GLU A 10 13.95 31.54 2.79
N GLN A 11 14.54 30.98 1.72
CA GLN A 11 13.93 30.87 0.40
C GLN A 11 13.58 29.42 0.01
N SER A 12 13.81 28.44 0.88
CA SER A 12 13.46 27.06 0.59
C SER A 12 11.99 26.76 0.88
N ILE A 13 11.44 25.87 0.06
CA ILE A 13 10.15 25.24 0.31
C ILE A 13 10.39 23.96 1.09
N HIS A 14 9.78 23.85 2.27
CA HIS A 14 9.80 22.65 3.08
C HIS A 14 8.46 21.94 2.96
N TRP A 15 8.49 20.67 2.57
CA TRP A 15 7.32 19.81 2.61
C TRP A 15 7.38 18.93 3.85
N LEU A 16 6.34 19.01 4.68
CA LEU A 16 6.28 18.37 5.98
C LEU A 16 5.45 17.09 5.86
N TYR A 17 6.01 15.99 6.36
CA TYR A 17 5.41 14.66 6.31
C TYR A 17 5.19 14.16 7.73
N GLU A 18 4.06 13.50 7.94
CA GLU A 18 3.88 12.68 9.14
C GLU A 18 4.87 11.50 9.14
N PRO A 19 5.28 11.00 10.32
CA PRO A 19 6.14 9.83 10.39
C PRO A 19 5.59 8.64 9.60
N GLY A 20 6.33 8.20 8.59
CA GLY A 20 5.95 7.08 7.72
C GLY A 20 4.96 7.41 6.59
N ALA A 21 4.50 8.66 6.47
CA ALA A 21 3.62 9.08 5.38
C ALA A 21 4.38 9.22 4.06
N LEU A 22 3.70 8.93 2.95
CA LEU A 22 4.22 9.09 1.59
C LEU A 22 3.86 10.44 0.97
N THR A 23 2.96 11.18 1.60
CA THR A 23 2.33 12.40 1.10
C THR A 23 2.53 13.52 2.10
N PRO A 24 2.82 14.74 1.65
CA PRO A 24 3.02 15.85 2.58
C PRO A 24 1.68 16.25 3.23
N SER A 25 1.71 16.50 4.54
CA SER A 25 0.57 17.05 5.29
C SER A 25 0.59 18.59 5.29
N ALA A 26 1.76 19.20 5.08
CA ALA A 26 1.90 20.65 5.03
C ALA A 26 3.09 21.10 4.16
N ARG A 27 3.08 22.39 3.81
CA ARG A 27 4.18 23.12 3.18
C ARG A 27 4.53 24.31 4.06
N PHE A 28 5.81 24.55 4.26
CA PHE A 28 6.32 25.74 4.93
C PHE A 28 7.28 26.49 4.00
N GLU A 29 7.03 27.77 3.79
CA GLU A 29 7.83 28.62 2.91
C GLU A 29 7.79 30.06 3.43
N LYS A 30 8.96 30.73 3.52
CA LYS A 30 9.09 32.15 3.89
C LYS A 30 8.39 32.54 5.20
N GLY A 31 8.32 31.62 6.17
CA GLY A 31 7.67 31.87 7.46
C GLY A 31 6.15 31.67 7.45
N GLN A 32 5.56 31.20 6.35
CA GLN A 32 4.14 30.86 6.26
C GLN A 32 3.96 29.34 6.21
N LEU A 33 2.98 28.85 6.96
CA LEU A 33 2.53 27.46 6.92
C LEU A 33 1.31 27.33 5.99
N TYR A 34 1.27 26.25 5.23
CA TYR A 34 0.16 25.89 4.37
C TYR A 34 -0.23 24.44 4.59
N TYR A 35 -1.51 24.16 4.71
CA TYR A 35 -2.03 22.81 4.89
C TYR A 35 -2.31 22.16 3.55
N VAL A 36 -1.93 20.88 3.43
CA VAL A 36 -2.10 20.10 2.20
C VAL A 36 -3.24 19.11 2.40
N VAL A 37 -4.20 19.11 1.48
CA VAL A 37 -5.27 18.11 1.42
C VAL A 37 -4.97 17.17 0.26
N SER A 38 -4.97 15.87 0.53
CA SER A 38 -4.72 14.83 -0.47
C SER A 38 -5.93 13.91 -0.63
N ASP A 39 -6.06 13.27 -1.80
CA ASP A 39 -7.08 12.23 -2.03
C ASP A 39 -6.66 10.86 -1.47
N HIS A 40 -7.50 9.84 -1.70
CA HIS A 40 -7.27 8.48 -1.20
C HIS A 40 -6.04 7.79 -1.80
N GLN A 41 -5.52 8.26 -2.94
CA GLN A 41 -4.26 7.81 -3.54
C GLN A 41 -3.06 8.65 -3.07
N GLY A 42 -3.31 9.68 -2.26
CA GLY A 42 -2.26 10.57 -1.80
C GLY A 42 -1.88 11.68 -2.77
N THR A 43 -2.69 11.90 -3.81
CA THR A 43 -2.47 13.00 -4.75
C THR A 43 -2.85 14.31 -4.06
N VAL A 44 -1.97 15.31 -4.09
CA VAL A 44 -2.27 16.64 -3.54
C VAL A 44 -3.42 17.28 -4.32
N ARG A 45 -4.52 17.60 -3.62
CA ARG A 45 -5.75 18.17 -4.18
C ARG A 45 -5.88 19.65 -3.93
N GLU A 46 -5.55 20.08 -2.72
CA GLU A 46 -5.72 21.45 -2.28
C GLU A 46 -4.56 21.87 -1.38
N ILE A 47 -4.21 23.15 -1.43
CA ILE A 47 -3.29 23.79 -0.49
C ILE A 47 -3.98 25.02 0.09
N LEU A 48 -4.08 25.05 1.42
CA LEU A 48 -4.83 26.02 2.20
C LEU A 48 -3.89 26.88 3.06
N THR A 49 -4.27 28.12 3.33
CA THR A 49 -3.63 28.95 4.37
C THR A 49 -3.92 28.42 5.78
N GLU A 50 -3.23 28.95 6.79
CA GLU A 50 -3.57 28.67 8.20
C GLU A 50 -4.99 29.09 8.59
N ALA A 51 -5.57 30.07 7.87
CA ALA A 51 -6.96 30.49 8.05
C ALA A 51 -7.97 29.61 7.29
N GLY A 52 -7.52 28.59 6.56
CA GLY A 52 -8.36 27.70 5.75
C GLY A 52 -8.74 28.25 4.38
N GLU A 53 -8.06 29.29 3.89
CA GLU A 53 -8.32 29.87 2.57
C GLU A 53 -7.63 29.05 1.47
N LEU A 54 -8.33 28.76 0.38
CA LEU A 54 -7.80 27.99 -0.75
C LEU A 54 -6.82 28.80 -1.60
N LEU A 55 -5.57 28.35 -1.70
CA LEU A 55 -4.52 28.98 -2.53
C LEU A 55 -4.25 28.26 -3.84
N TRP A 56 -4.30 26.93 -3.80
CA TRP A 56 -4.05 26.08 -4.95
C TRP A 56 -4.99 24.89 -4.90
N ALA A 57 -5.49 24.48 -6.06
CA ALA A 57 -6.24 23.25 -6.23
C ALA A 57 -5.87 22.61 -7.56
N GLY A 58 -5.82 21.30 -7.58
CA GLY A 58 -5.53 20.52 -8.77
C GLY A 58 -6.14 19.14 -8.70
N ARG A 59 -6.29 18.52 -9.85
CA ARG A 59 -6.64 17.10 -9.96
C ARG A 59 -5.86 16.44 -11.05
N LEU A 60 -5.61 15.14 -10.89
CA LEU A 60 -5.08 14.32 -11.96
C LEU A 60 -6.21 13.47 -12.54
N LEU A 61 -6.18 13.28 -13.85
CA LEU A 61 -6.94 12.25 -14.54
C LEU A 61 -6.35 10.87 -14.22
N THR A 62 -7.01 9.81 -14.70
CA THR A 62 -6.66 8.41 -14.40
C THR A 62 -5.18 8.07 -14.57
N TRP A 63 -4.50 8.69 -15.53
CA TRP A 63 -3.09 8.45 -15.85
C TRP A 63 -2.18 9.64 -15.55
N GLY A 64 -2.57 10.48 -14.60
CA GLY A 64 -1.68 11.52 -14.09
C GLY A 64 -1.67 12.82 -14.89
N GLU A 65 -2.44 12.91 -15.98
CA GLU A 65 -2.61 14.17 -16.70
C GLU A 65 -3.30 15.20 -15.79
N PRO A 66 -2.73 16.40 -15.59
CA PRO A 66 -3.26 17.37 -14.66
C PRO A 66 -4.45 18.08 -15.31
N GLU A 67 -5.63 17.94 -14.71
CA GLU A 67 -6.74 18.80 -15.08
C GLU A 67 -6.64 20.10 -14.29
N ARG A 68 -6.34 21.19 -15.02
CA ARG A 68 -6.19 22.51 -14.44
C ARG A 68 -7.56 23.14 -14.21
N TRP A 69 -7.93 23.29 -12.94
CA TRP A 69 -9.03 24.18 -12.56
C TRP A 69 -8.47 25.58 -12.33
N PRO A 70 -9.08 26.64 -12.89
CA PRO A 70 -8.79 27.99 -12.42
C PRO A 70 -9.27 28.11 -10.97
N VAL A 71 -8.34 28.12 -10.03
CA VAL A 71 -8.61 28.44 -8.63
C VAL A 71 -8.98 29.92 -8.56
N LEU A 72 -9.88 30.30 -7.64
CA LEU A 72 -10.35 31.69 -7.46
C LEU A 72 -9.21 32.71 -7.20
N THR A 73 -7.99 32.23 -6.95
CA THR A 73 -6.77 32.96 -6.61
C THR A 73 -5.79 33.13 -7.78
N VAL A 74 -6.22 33.06 -9.06
CA VAL A 74 -5.35 33.34 -10.23
C VAL A 74 -4.56 34.67 -10.13
N ASN A 75 -5.04 35.61 -9.30
CA ASN A 75 -4.39 36.90 -9.03
C ASN A 75 -3.83 37.04 -7.60
N ASP A 76 -3.66 35.95 -6.85
CA ASP A 76 -3.06 36.00 -5.53
C ASP A 76 -1.54 36.23 -5.65
N PRO A 77 -0.98 37.25 -4.97
CA PRO A 77 0.43 37.61 -5.09
C PRO A 77 1.39 36.49 -4.63
N ARG A 78 0.90 35.49 -3.88
CA ARG A 78 1.68 34.32 -3.45
C ARG A 78 1.98 33.35 -4.59
N ASN A 79 1.13 33.31 -5.63
CA ASN A 79 1.27 32.47 -6.84
C ASN A 79 1.82 31.05 -6.56
N LEU A 80 1.18 30.35 -5.62
CA LEU A 80 1.69 29.08 -5.10
C LEU A 80 1.47 27.93 -6.09
N THR A 81 2.54 27.22 -6.44
CA THR A 81 2.51 26.06 -7.35
C THR A 81 2.70 24.75 -6.59
N CYS A 82 2.21 23.64 -7.16
CA CYS A 82 2.43 22.30 -6.63
C CYS A 82 2.88 21.35 -7.75
N ASN A 83 4.09 20.82 -7.61
CA ASN A 83 4.69 19.89 -8.57
C ASN A 83 4.52 18.43 -8.14
N PHE A 84 3.88 18.14 -7.00
CA PHE A 84 3.54 16.76 -6.68
C PHE A 84 2.50 16.22 -7.66
N ARG A 85 2.66 14.93 -8.00
CA ARG A 85 1.73 14.19 -8.86
C ARG A 85 1.18 13.01 -8.09
N PHE A 86 1.18 11.80 -8.65
CA PHE A 86 0.86 10.61 -7.84
C PHE A 86 1.88 10.44 -6.69
N ALA A 87 1.53 9.64 -5.68
CA ALA A 87 2.42 9.39 -4.56
C ALA A 87 3.83 8.98 -5.02
N GLY A 88 4.86 9.66 -4.50
CA GLY A 88 6.26 9.46 -4.89
C GLY A 88 6.72 10.24 -6.13
N GLN A 89 5.80 10.83 -6.89
CA GLN A 89 6.11 11.55 -8.14
C GLN A 89 6.24 13.06 -7.93
N TYR A 90 7.24 13.63 -8.60
CA TYR A 90 7.46 15.06 -8.69
C TYR A 90 7.61 15.46 -10.16
N GLU A 91 6.79 16.39 -10.63
CA GLU A 91 6.90 16.94 -11.98
C GLU A 91 8.20 17.71 -12.12
N ASP A 92 8.98 17.33 -13.13
CA ASP A 92 10.09 18.10 -13.64
C ASP A 92 9.56 19.13 -14.66
N PRO A 93 9.57 20.44 -14.35
CA PRO A 93 9.00 21.46 -15.22
C PRO A 93 9.76 21.63 -16.55
N GLU A 94 11.02 21.20 -16.64
CA GLU A 94 11.80 21.32 -17.87
C GLU A 94 11.34 20.32 -18.92
N SER A 95 11.12 19.07 -18.51
CA SER A 95 10.70 17.99 -19.40
C SER A 95 9.18 17.78 -19.46
N GLY A 96 8.44 18.21 -18.43
CA GLY A 96 7.04 17.86 -18.22
C GLY A 96 6.84 16.44 -17.69
N LEU A 97 7.91 15.64 -17.56
CA LEU A 97 7.87 14.28 -17.06
C LEU A 97 7.79 14.24 -15.54
N TYR A 98 7.29 13.14 -15.01
CA TYR A 98 7.18 12.94 -13.57
C TYR A 98 8.32 12.06 -13.09
N TYR A 99 9.28 12.68 -12.38
CA TYR A 99 10.34 11.95 -11.71
C TYR A 99 9.74 11.11 -10.58
N ASN A 100 10.01 9.81 -10.59
CA ASN A 100 9.55 8.86 -9.58
C ASN A 100 10.71 7.95 -9.18
N ARG A 101 11.69 8.53 -8.47
CA ARG A 101 12.89 7.87 -7.94
C ARG A 101 13.67 7.07 -8.99
N PHE A 102 13.29 5.81 -9.20
CA PHE A 102 13.98 4.89 -10.11
C PHE A 102 13.61 5.10 -11.58
N ARG A 103 12.49 5.76 -11.88
CA ARG A 103 12.01 5.94 -13.25
C ARG A 103 11.38 7.32 -13.49
N TYR A 104 11.31 7.72 -14.75
CA TYR A 104 10.51 8.87 -15.20
C TYR A 104 9.22 8.37 -15.82
N TYR A 105 8.10 8.95 -15.38
CA TYR A 105 6.76 8.65 -15.87
C TYR A 105 6.29 9.74 -16.83
N ASP A 106 5.70 9.31 -17.94
CA ASP A 106 5.09 10.17 -18.94
C ASP A 106 3.57 10.05 -18.80
N ASN A 107 2.94 11.17 -18.44
CA ASN A 107 1.51 11.25 -18.21
C ASN A 107 0.68 11.31 -19.49
N GLU A 108 1.27 11.70 -20.62
CA GLU A 108 0.54 11.76 -21.90
C GLU A 108 0.27 10.35 -22.43
N ILE A 109 1.25 9.46 -22.29
CA ILE A 109 1.13 8.05 -22.69
C ILE A 109 0.78 7.10 -21.54
N GLY A 110 0.86 7.58 -20.30
CA GLY A 110 0.43 6.86 -19.10
C GLY A 110 1.39 5.75 -18.63
N GLN A 111 2.69 5.84 -18.92
CA GLN A 111 3.68 4.80 -18.60
C GLN A 111 5.07 5.36 -18.26
N TYR A 112 5.94 4.51 -17.71
CA TYR A 112 7.35 4.83 -17.51
C TYR A 112 8.14 4.79 -18.82
N LEU A 113 9.16 5.64 -18.91
CA LEU A 113 10.05 5.71 -20.09
C LEU A 113 11.05 4.56 -20.19
N CYS A 114 11.35 3.91 -19.06
CA CYS A 114 12.26 2.77 -19.01
C CYS A 114 11.60 1.57 -18.34
N ALA A 115 12.06 0.38 -18.74
CA ALA A 115 11.62 -0.87 -18.15
C ALA A 115 11.96 -0.92 -16.65
N ASP A 116 11.12 -1.62 -15.89
CA ASP A 116 11.31 -1.82 -14.46
C ASP A 116 12.69 -2.44 -14.18
N PRO A 117 13.53 -1.81 -13.33
CA PRO A 117 14.81 -2.37 -12.90
C PRO A 117 14.70 -3.77 -12.28
N LEU A 118 13.53 -4.13 -11.72
CA LEU A 118 13.24 -5.45 -11.17
C LEU A 118 12.78 -6.46 -12.24
N ASN A 119 12.76 -6.05 -13.52
CA ASN A 119 12.26 -6.82 -14.64
C ASN A 119 10.84 -7.35 -14.37
N LEU A 120 10.56 -8.60 -14.71
CA LEU A 120 9.26 -9.25 -14.49
C LEU A 120 8.91 -9.44 -13.00
N SER A 121 9.84 -9.21 -12.08
CA SER A 121 9.52 -9.18 -10.65
C SER A 121 8.73 -7.92 -10.28
N GLY A 122 8.89 -6.84 -11.06
CA GLY A 122 8.07 -5.64 -11.05
C GLY A 122 6.75 -5.78 -11.83
N GLY A 123 6.23 -7.01 -11.92
CA GLY A 123 5.00 -7.29 -12.64
C GLY A 123 5.15 -7.50 -14.15
N PHE A 124 4.03 -7.76 -14.80
CA PHE A 124 3.99 -8.25 -16.18
C PHE A 124 4.18 -7.15 -17.23
N ASN A 125 3.83 -5.90 -16.91
CA ASN A 125 4.10 -4.77 -17.79
C ASN A 125 5.31 -4.00 -17.25
N PRO A 126 6.51 -4.18 -17.82
CA PRO A 126 7.73 -3.55 -17.30
C PRO A 126 7.74 -2.02 -17.44
N TYR A 127 6.87 -1.43 -18.25
CA TYR A 127 6.75 0.02 -18.41
C TYR A 127 5.54 0.58 -17.65
N GLY A 128 4.66 -0.26 -17.11
CA GLY A 128 3.41 0.19 -16.48
C GLY A 128 3.66 0.92 -15.16
N TYR A 129 2.80 1.91 -14.86
CA TYR A 129 2.73 2.54 -13.53
C TYR A 129 2.22 1.58 -12.46
N VAL A 130 0.94 1.22 -12.56
CA VAL A 130 0.28 0.19 -11.74
C VAL A 130 -0.80 -0.49 -12.57
N HIS A 131 -1.29 -1.64 -12.11
CA HIS A 131 -2.38 -2.35 -12.78
C HIS A 131 -3.75 -1.65 -12.58
N ASP A 132 -3.97 -1.05 -11.42
CA ASP A 132 -5.21 -0.36 -11.07
C ASP A 132 -4.90 1.04 -10.50
N PRO A 133 -4.80 2.09 -11.35
CA PRO A 133 -4.39 3.44 -10.92
C PRO A 133 -5.42 4.14 -10.04
N VAL A 134 -6.64 3.59 -9.92
CA VAL A 134 -7.67 4.12 -9.02
C VAL A 134 -7.42 3.66 -7.58
N ASN A 135 -6.83 2.49 -7.39
CA ASN A 135 -6.68 1.88 -6.07
C ASN A 135 -5.22 1.68 -5.65
N TRP A 136 -4.27 1.69 -6.59
CA TRP A 136 -2.86 1.38 -6.34
C TRP A 136 -1.97 2.58 -6.67
N ILE A 137 -0.87 2.65 -5.95
CA ILE A 137 0.20 3.63 -6.16
C ILE A 137 1.54 2.93 -6.35
N ASP A 138 2.47 3.61 -7.02
CA ASP A 138 3.88 3.21 -7.12
C ASP A 138 4.79 4.34 -6.58
N PRO A 139 5.03 4.39 -5.25
CA PRO A 139 5.81 5.46 -4.62
C PRO A 139 7.31 5.43 -4.92
N LEU A 140 7.78 4.34 -5.52
CA LEU A 140 9.19 4.12 -5.81
C LEU A 140 9.48 4.13 -7.31
N GLY A 141 8.49 3.90 -8.15
CA GLY A 141 8.73 3.63 -9.55
C GLY A 141 9.27 2.23 -9.78
N LEU A 142 8.74 1.20 -9.11
CA LEU A 142 9.11 -0.21 -9.27
C LEU A 142 7.89 -1.16 -9.28
N ALA A 143 6.77 -0.75 -9.88
CA ALA A 143 5.48 -1.44 -10.06
C ALA A 143 5.47 -2.92 -9.61
N GLY A 144 4.60 -3.43 -8.75
CA GLY A 144 3.67 -2.75 -7.86
C GLY A 144 3.94 -3.17 -6.42
N CYS A 145 3.41 -2.41 -5.48
CA CYS A 145 3.37 -2.84 -4.10
C CYS A 145 2.06 -3.58 -3.83
N PRO A 146 2.11 -4.58 -2.95
CA PRO A 146 1.91 -4.21 -1.56
C PRO A 146 2.88 -5.03 -0.73
N ILE A 147 4.08 -4.50 -0.50
CA ILE A 147 4.74 -4.71 0.78
C ILE A 147 4.40 -3.46 1.57
N ARG A 148 3.36 -3.54 2.41
CA ARG A 148 3.15 -2.50 3.42
C ARG A 148 3.78 -2.96 4.72
N GLU A 149 4.49 -2.08 5.41
CA GLU A 149 5.09 -2.38 6.69
C GLU A 149 4.27 -1.74 7.81
N VAL A 150 3.84 -2.56 8.77
CA VAL A 150 3.08 -2.11 9.95
C VAL A 150 3.76 -2.69 11.18
N ASN A 151 4.24 -1.83 12.07
CA ASN A 151 4.95 -2.23 13.30
C ASN A 151 6.10 -3.23 13.03
N GLY A 152 6.89 -3.00 11.99
CA GLY A 152 8.00 -3.90 11.59
C GLY A 152 7.59 -5.19 10.88
N THR A 153 6.28 -5.44 10.70
CA THR A 153 5.76 -6.60 9.97
C THR A 153 5.50 -6.23 8.51
N LYS A 154 6.05 -7.01 7.57
CA LYS A 154 5.79 -6.84 6.13
C LYS A 154 4.52 -7.58 5.72
N ILE A 155 3.57 -6.88 5.10
CA ILE A 155 2.34 -7.46 4.57
C ILE A 155 2.41 -7.48 3.05
N PHE A 156 2.31 -8.66 2.46
CA PHE A 156 2.41 -8.96 1.04
C PHE A 156 1.04 -9.27 0.44
N GLY A 157 0.76 -8.75 -0.75
CA GLY A 157 -0.49 -9.09 -1.47
C GLY A 157 -1.73 -8.35 -0.95
N ILE A 158 -2.89 -8.71 -1.50
CA ILE A 158 -4.18 -8.10 -1.16
C ILE A 158 -5.21 -9.19 -0.91
N GLY A 159 -6.25 -8.86 -0.13
CA GLY A 159 -7.39 -9.73 0.11
C GLY A 159 -8.03 -10.21 -1.20
N GLN A 160 -8.49 -11.46 -1.23
CA GLN A 160 -9.10 -12.02 -2.43
C GLN A 160 -10.49 -11.39 -2.67
N LYS A 161 -10.63 -10.65 -3.77
CA LYS A 161 -11.95 -10.18 -4.22
C LYS A 161 -12.72 -11.35 -4.81
N ASP A 162 -13.74 -11.83 -4.10
CA ASP A 162 -14.68 -12.85 -4.58
C ASP A 162 -16.12 -12.29 -4.62
N LYS A 163 -17.12 -13.16 -4.84
CA LYS A 163 -18.54 -12.75 -4.85
C LYS A 163 -19.11 -12.53 -3.45
N THR A 164 -18.33 -12.79 -2.39
CA THR A 164 -18.74 -12.66 -1.01
C THR A 164 -18.38 -11.26 -0.54
N PRO A 165 -19.37 -10.39 -0.28
CA PRO A 165 -19.08 -9.01 0.11
C PRO A 165 -18.16 -8.96 1.34
N SER A 166 -17.16 -8.06 1.28
CA SER A 166 -16.20 -7.78 2.34
C SER A 166 -15.21 -8.90 2.69
N HIS A 167 -15.16 -10.01 1.95
CA HIS A 167 -14.19 -11.09 2.18
C HIS A 167 -12.73 -10.61 2.05
N ASP A 168 -12.47 -9.79 1.04
CA ASP A 168 -11.20 -9.09 0.85
C ASP A 168 -10.89 -8.14 2.02
N GLN A 169 -11.86 -7.30 2.41
CA GLN A 169 -11.72 -6.35 3.50
C GLN A 169 -11.45 -7.04 4.85
N PHE A 170 -12.09 -8.18 5.14
CA PHE A 170 -11.82 -8.95 6.35
C PHE A 170 -10.39 -9.50 6.38
N SER A 171 -9.90 -10.00 5.24
CA SER A 171 -8.51 -10.46 5.12
C SER A 171 -7.52 -9.33 5.43
N GLU A 172 -7.79 -8.12 4.93
CA GLU A 172 -6.98 -6.93 5.18
C GLU A 172 -6.97 -6.53 6.66
N VAL A 173 -8.13 -6.57 7.33
CA VAL A 173 -8.25 -6.27 8.77
C VAL A 173 -7.49 -7.29 9.61
N ILE A 174 -7.58 -8.58 9.27
CA ILE A 174 -6.81 -9.63 9.94
C ILE A 174 -5.32 -9.38 9.78
N ALA A 175 -4.85 -9.13 8.55
CA ALA A 175 -3.43 -8.87 8.30
C ALA A 175 -2.90 -7.66 9.09
N ASN A 176 -3.67 -6.57 9.15
CA ASN A 176 -3.30 -5.39 9.95
C ASN A 176 -3.29 -5.71 11.45
N LYS A 177 -4.26 -6.47 11.97
CA LYS A 177 -4.27 -6.87 13.39
C LYS A 177 -3.06 -7.74 13.75
N LEU A 178 -2.71 -8.71 12.90
CA LEU A 178 -1.51 -9.53 13.10
C LEU A 178 -0.25 -8.66 13.07
N ALA A 179 -0.12 -7.78 12.08
CA ALA A 179 1.04 -6.90 11.97
C ALA A 179 1.18 -5.93 13.15
N MET A 180 0.09 -5.29 13.57
CA MET A 180 0.08 -4.37 14.72
C MET A 180 0.50 -5.06 16.03
N SER A 181 0.31 -6.37 16.17
CA SER A 181 0.70 -7.10 17.38
C SER A 181 2.21 -7.12 17.64
N GLY A 182 3.05 -6.90 16.62
CA GLY A 182 4.51 -7.04 16.71
C GLY A 182 5.00 -8.48 16.89
N LYS A 183 4.11 -9.48 16.76
CA LYS A 183 4.41 -10.91 16.90
C LYS A 183 4.70 -11.61 15.57
N PHE A 184 4.62 -10.89 14.45
CA PHE A 184 4.81 -11.44 13.12
C PHE A 184 5.92 -10.71 12.38
N LYS A 185 6.63 -11.43 11.51
CA LYS A 185 7.63 -10.85 10.60
C LYS A 185 7.01 -10.52 9.25
N GLU A 186 6.20 -11.45 8.75
CA GLU A 186 5.64 -11.39 7.41
C GLU A 186 4.19 -11.88 7.42
N VAL A 187 3.32 -11.23 6.68
CA VAL A 187 1.93 -11.63 6.45
C VAL A 187 1.69 -11.62 4.95
N TYR A 188 1.01 -12.62 4.41
CA TYR A 188 0.75 -12.77 2.99
C TYR A 188 -0.74 -12.98 2.75
N LEU A 189 -1.31 -12.16 1.89
CA LEU A 189 -2.71 -12.21 1.48
C LEU A 189 -2.82 -12.87 0.10
N ASN A 190 -3.65 -13.92 0.01
CA ASN A 190 -3.86 -14.69 -1.21
C ASN A 190 -2.55 -15.13 -1.89
N ARG A 191 -1.58 -15.60 -1.10
CA ARG A 191 -0.30 -16.16 -1.57
C ARG A 191 -0.14 -17.57 -1.07
N SER A 192 0.71 -18.34 -1.76
CA SER A 192 0.90 -19.74 -1.39
C SER A 192 1.98 -19.93 -0.34
N TYR A 193 1.99 -21.09 0.30
CA TYR A 193 3.05 -21.54 1.23
C TYR A 193 4.45 -21.49 0.62
N SER A 194 4.56 -21.49 -0.71
CA SER A 194 5.84 -21.32 -1.40
C SER A 194 6.53 -19.99 -1.09
N PHE A 195 5.79 -18.98 -0.66
CA PHE A 195 6.36 -17.69 -0.23
C PHE A 195 6.98 -17.78 1.17
N ALA A 196 6.50 -18.68 2.03
CA ALA A 196 7.02 -18.82 3.40
C ALA A 196 8.24 -19.74 3.51
N ASN A 197 8.41 -20.70 2.60
CA ASN A 197 9.49 -21.68 2.70
C ASN A 197 10.14 -22.07 1.36
N GLY A 198 9.89 -21.30 0.31
CA GLY A 198 10.50 -21.49 -1.02
C GLY A 198 9.65 -22.28 -2.00
N LYS A 199 10.05 -22.20 -3.28
CA LYS A 199 9.36 -22.86 -4.40
C LYS A 199 9.23 -24.36 -4.16
N GLY A 200 8.02 -24.90 -4.37
CA GLY A 200 7.75 -26.34 -4.27
C GLY A 200 7.08 -26.77 -2.96
N THR A 201 6.96 -25.88 -1.96
CA THR A 201 6.30 -26.20 -0.68
C THR A 201 4.82 -26.58 -0.88
N SER A 202 4.02 -25.67 -1.43
CA SER A 202 2.65 -25.94 -1.87
C SER A 202 2.15 -24.79 -2.73
N GLY A 203 1.27 -25.12 -3.69
CA GLY A 203 0.50 -24.15 -4.47
C GLY A 203 -0.77 -23.66 -3.76
N ARG A 204 -1.14 -24.26 -2.61
CA ARG A 204 -2.31 -23.83 -1.81
C ARG A 204 -2.10 -22.40 -1.34
N ARG A 205 -3.13 -21.58 -1.50
CA ARG A 205 -3.20 -20.19 -1.03
C ARG A 205 -4.30 -20.10 0.01
N PRO A 206 -3.97 -19.89 1.29
CA PRO A 206 -4.94 -19.43 2.25
C PRO A 206 -5.26 -17.95 2.03
N ASP A 207 -6.36 -17.49 2.61
CA ASP A 207 -6.77 -16.09 2.54
C ASP A 207 -5.73 -15.20 3.22
N VAL A 208 -5.27 -15.62 4.41
CA VAL A 208 -4.14 -15.02 5.12
C VAL A 208 -3.15 -16.12 5.51
N MET A 209 -1.86 -15.91 5.23
CA MET A 209 -0.74 -16.68 5.76
C MET A 209 0.15 -15.74 6.56
N ALA A 210 0.65 -16.16 7.71
CA ALA A 210 1.53 -15.31 8.52
C ALA A 210 2.74 -16.10 9.03
N ILE A 211 3.90 -15.44 9.08
CA ILE A 211 5.13 -15.99 9.65
C ILE A 211 5.41 -15.25 10.94
N ASP A 212 5.37 -15.97 12.06
CA ASP A 212 5.61 -15.39 13.38
C ASP A 212 7.09 -15.02 13.59
N VAL A 213 7.39 -14.32 14.68
CA VAL A 213 8.78 -13.97 15.02
C VAL A 213 9.67 -15.19 15.26
N ASN A 214 9.10 -16.34 15.59
CA ASN A 214 9.79 -17.61 15.80
C ASN A 214 10.01 -18.40 14.49
N GLY A 215 9.46 -17.94 13.37
CA GLY A 215 9.56 -18.56 12.05
C GLY A 215 8.51 -19.63 11.75
N LYS A 216 7.45 -19.76 12.57
CA LYS A 216 6.31 -20.63 12.30
C LYS A 216 5.34 -19.99 11.33
N VAL A 217 4.76 -20.82 10.46
CA VAL A 217 3.80 -20.44 9.44
C VAL A 217 2.40 -20.77 9.96
N HIS A 218 1.54 -19.77 10.00
CA HIS A 218 0.14 -19.89 10.38
C HIS A 218 -0.72 -19.59 9.15
N SER A 219 -1.89 -20.23 9.05
CA SER A 219 -2.85 -19.97 7.97
C SER A 219 -4.23 -19.70 8.51
N ILE A 220 -4.95 -18.78 7.88
CA ILE A 220 -6.30 -18.38 8.24
C ILE A 220 -7.15 -18.40 6.98
N GLU A 221 -8.28 -19.12 7.05
CA GLU A 221 -9.30 -19.16 6.01
C GLU A 221 -10.57 -18.44 6.49
N LEU A 222 -11.19 -17.71 5.58
CA LEU A 222 -12.49 -17.09 5.73
C LEU A 222 -13.49 -17.91 4.89
N ALA A 223 -14.21 -18.84 5.51
CA ALA A 223 -15.15 -19.67 4.80
C ALA A 223 -16.38 -18.84 4.38
N SER A 224 -16.64 -18.74 3.07
CA SER A 224 -17.80 -18.01 2.57
C SER A 224 -19.11 -18.77 2.86
N LYS A 225 -20.26 -18.10 2.63
CA LYS A 225 -21.57 -18.75 2.64
C LYS A 225 -21.62 -19.98 1.71
N THR A 226 -20.85 -19.97 0.61
CA THR A 226 -20.84 -21.07 -0.38
C THR A 226 -19.93 -22.23 0.00
N ASP A 227 -19.04 -22.03 0.98
CA ASP A 227 -18.13 -23.07 1.48
C ASP A 227 -18.74 -23.84 2.65
N MET A 228 -19.76 -23.28 3.31
CA MET A 228 -20.49 -23.95 4.39
C MET A 228 -21.08 -25.28 3.94
N GLY A 229 -21.03 -26.28 4.82
CA GLY A 229 -21.47 -27.65 4.54
C GLY A 229 -20.34 -28.54 4.02
N LYS A 230 -20.52 -29.14 2.83
CA LYS A 230 -19.60 -30.19 2.33
C LYS A 230 -18.19 -29.70 2.00
N LYS A 231 -18.00 -28.40 1.72
CA LYS A 231 -16.70 -27.84 1.33
C LYS A 231 -15.87 -27.41 2.54
N LEU A 232 -16.49 -27.04 3.64
CA LEU A 232 -15.81 -26.54 4.84
C LEU A 232 -14.68 -27.46 5.33
N PRO A 233 -14.86 -28.80 5.46
CA PRO A 233 -13.76 -29.68 5.88
C PRO A 233 -12.58 -29.71 4.90
N THR A 234 -12.83 -29.42 3.62
CA THR A 234 -11.78 -29.42 2.59
C THR A 234 -10.92 -28.16 2.63
N LEU A 235 -11.41 -27.06 3.20
CA LEU A 235 -10.59 -25.86 3.44
C LEU A 235 -9.49 -26.16 4.46
N THR A 236 -9.85 -26.83 5.57
CA THR A 236 -8.91 -27.23 6.61
C THR A 236 -7.92 -28.28 6.09
N SER A 237 -8.41 -29.38 5.52
CA SER A 237 -7.53 -30.50 5.11
C SER A 237 -6.53 -30.13 4.01
N ARG A 238 -6.89 -29.19 3.13
CA ARG A 238 -5.97 -28.66 2.10
C ARG A 238 -4.85 -27.82 2.71
N ASN A 239 -5.14 -27.07 3.78
CA ASN A 239 -4.10 -26.34 4.51
C ASN A 239 -3.27 -27.26 5.39
N GLU A 240 -3.86 -28.27 6.02
CA GLU A 240 -3.11 -29.29 6.76
C GLU A 240 -2.11 -30.01 5.86
N THR A 241 -2.53 -30.39 4.65
CA THR A 241 -1.66 -31.00 3.64
C THR A 241 -0.55 -30.05 3.17
N ALA A 242 -0.85 -28.75 3.06
CA ALA A 242 0.15 -27.76 2.68
C ALA A 242 1.15 -27.48 3.81
N MET A 243 0.67 -27.43 5.05
CA MET A 243 1.44 -27.21 6.28
C MET A 243 2.36 -28.40 6.56
N SER A 244 1.93 -29.64 6.28
CA SER A 244 2.75 -30.84 6.48
C SER A 244 3.97 -30.91 5.56
N ASN A 245 3.97 -30.17 4.45
CA ASN A 245 5.14 -30.02 3.57
C ASN A 245 6.21 -29.06 4.14
N LEU A 246 5.92 -28.35 5.23
CA LEU A 246 6.89 -27.51 5.93
C LEU A 246 7.72 -28.33 6.92
N PRO A 247 8.97 -27.91 7.23
CA PRO A 247 9.71 -28.42 8.37
C PRO A 247 8.87 -28.35 9.66
N VAL A 248 8.91 -29.40 10.48
CA VAL A 248 8.07 -29.52 11.70
C VAL A 248 8.20 -28.31 12.62
N ASN A 249 9.41 -27.74 12.74
CA ASN A 249 9.66 -26.55 13.55
C ASN A 249 9.07 -25.24 12.98
N LYS A 250 8.62 -25.24 11.72
CA LYS A 250 7.94 -24.12 11.06
C LYS A 250 6.43 -24.29 10.96
N GLN A 251 5.86 -25.39 11.44
CA GLN A 251 4.42 -25.61 11.39
C GLN A 251 3.74 -24.84 12.54
N GLY A 252 2.79 -23.98 12.19
CA GLY A 252 1.96 -23.21 13.12
C GLY A 252 0.49 -23.60 13.02
N ASP A 253 -0.38 -22.67 13.43
CA ASP A 253 -1.81 -22.90 13.55
C ASP A 253 -2.56 -22.74 12.22
N ILE A 254 -3.64 -23.51 12.08
CA ILE A 254 -4.59 -23.41 10.96
C ILE A 254 -5.94 -22.98 11.55
N LEU A 255 -6.37 -21.77 11.21
CA LEU A 255 -7.63 -21.19 11.68
C LEU A 255 -8.62 -21.12 10.52
N VAL A 256 -9.90 -21.37 10.81
CA VAL A 256 -10.99 -21.21 9.86
C VAL A 256 -12.10 -20.40 10.53
N PHE A 257 -12.48 -19.29 9.91
CA PHE A 257 -13.62 -18.48 10.33
C PHE A 257 -14.84 -18.88 9.52
N GLU A 258 -15.86 -19.40 10.22
CA GLU A 258 -17.08 -19.90 9.60
C GLU A 258 -18.11 -18.79 9.38
N HIS A 259 -18.85 -18.86 8.26
CA HIS A 259 -19.96 -17.96 8.00
C HIS A 259 -21.25 -18.45 8.69
N PRO A 260 -22.06 -17.56 9.32
CA PRO A 260 -21.87 -16.12 9.41
C PRO A 260 -20.77 -15.73 10.39
N TYR A 261 -19.93 -14.79 9.97
CA TYR A 261 -18.81 -14.35 10.78
C TYR A 261 -19.28 -13.66 12.05
N LYS A 262 -18.81 -14.15 13.20
CA LYS A 262 -19.08 -13.56 14.52
C LYS A 262 -17.85 -12.81 14.99
N ALA A 263 -17.97 -11.49 15.15
CA ALA A 263 -16.85 -10.63 15.52
C ALA A 263 -16.17 -11.03 16.84
N ALA A 264 -16.95 -11.47 17.84
CA ALA A 264 -16.42 -11.93 19.12
C ALA A 264 -15.57 -13.20 18.98
N ASP A 265 -16.03 -14.16 18.18
CA ASP A 265 -15.33 -15.43 17.96
C ASP A 265 -14.04 -15.21 17.18
N MET A 266 -14.10 -14.41 16.10
CA MET A 266 -12.91 -14.03 15.32
C MET A 266 -11.88 -13.31 16.18
N LYS A 267 -12.32 -12.33 17.00
CA LYS A 267 -11.45 -11.62 17.92
C LYS A 267 -10.77 -12.57 18.90
N SER A 268 -11.55 -13.44 19.54
CA SER A 268 -11.05 -14.41 20.53
C SER A 268 -10.00 -15.35 19.91
N MET A 269 -10.28 -15.91 18.74
CA MET A 269 -9.35 -16.79 18.02
C MET A 269 -8.05 -16.08 17.63
N LEU A 270 -8.13 -14.85 17.11
CA LEU A 270 -6.94 -14.07 16.77
C LEU A 270 -6.13 -13.66 18.00
N ASP A 271 -6.79 -13.28 19.09
CA ASP A 271 -6.11 -12.92 20.34
C ASP A 271 -5.41 -14.14 20.96
N ASN A 272 -6.03 -15.32 20.90
CA ASN A 272 -5.41 -16.57 21.35
C ASN A 272 -4.19 -16.93 20.51
N LEU A 273 -4.27 -16.80 19.18
CA LEU A 273 -3.13 -16.99 18.28
C LEU A 273 -1.98 -16.02 18.60
N ILE A 274 -2.28 -14.73 18.79
CA ILE A 274 -1.26 -13.72 19.10
C ILE A 274 -0.62 -14.00 20.47
N SER A 275 -1.41 -14.46 21.44
CA SER A 275 -0.94 -14.70 22.81
C SER A 275 -0.10 -15.98 22.94
N SER A 276 -0.21 -16.92 22.00
CA SER A 276 0.57 -18.16 22.01
C SER A 276 1.98 -18.01 21.41
N ILE A 277 2.29 -16.86 20.81
CA ILE A 277 3.57 -16.54 20.14
C ILE A 277 4.51 -15.76 21.07
#